data_AF-A0A9D1W9Q3-F1
#
_entry.id   AF-A0A9D1W9Q3-F1
#
_cell.length_a   1.000
_cell.length_b   1.000
_cell.length_c   1.000
_cell.angle_alpha   90.00
_cell.angle_beta   90.00
_cell.angle_gamma   90.00
#
_symmetry.space_group_name_H-M   'P 1'
#
loop_
_entity.id
_entity.type
_entity.pdbx_description
1 polymer ?
#
loop_
_entity_poly.entity_id
_entity_poly.type
_entity_poly.pdbx_seq_one_letter_code
_entity_poly.pdbx_strand_id
1 'polypeptide(L)'
;MAKAKVKRQDTTIDMTAMCDVSFLLLTFFVLTATARQEETLMVDTPASTVQDKLPDTNLAVITVGNNGKIFYHIADREVRRRTLENISAKYEIPFSDEDYHEFSRQEDFGVPVKNLRQLLSLNADERNESIQSGIPVDSTENTSNELYQWVQQTRLATVAVEREREADQGVKYTNPGPLKIAIKADAEEKYPSINLIIETLRNQKQNKFSFVTDLRASN
;
A
#
# COMPACT_ATOMS: atom_id res chain seq x y z
N MET A 1 -44.55 37.42 55.49
CA MET A 1 -43.14 37.07 55.74
C MET A 1 -42.38 37.19 54.43
N ALA A 2 -41.28 37.96 54.38
CA ALA A 2 -40.51 38.16 53.17
C ALA A 2 -39.82 36.86 52.76
N LYS A 3 -40.03 36.41 51.51
CA LYS A 3 -39.43 35.19 50.95
C LYS A 3 -37.92 35.42 50.84
N ALA A 4 -37.13 34.65 51.59
CA ALA A 4 -35.67 34.79 51.59
C ALA A 4 -35.12 34.60 50.16
N LYS A 5 -34.45 35.64 49.63
CA LYS A 5 -33.88 35.64 48.29
C LYS A 5 -32.59 34.81 48.32
N VAL A 6 -32.64 33.59 47.81
CA VAL A 6 -31.47 32.69 47.73
C VAL A 6 -30.43 33.33 46.81
N LYS A 7 -29.23 33.58 47.33
CA LYS A 7 -28.11 34.12 46.58
C LYS A 7 -27.62 33.05 45.60
N ARG A 8 -27.81 33.27 44.29
CA ARG A 8 -27.18 32.43 43.26
C ARG A 8 -25.70 32.73 43.27
N GLN A 9 -24.91 31.75 43.66
CA GLN A 9 -23.46 31.81 43.57
C GLN A 9 -23.10 31.21 42.22
N ASP A 10 -22.48 32.02 41.35
CA ASP A 10 -21.94 31.51 40.09
C ASP A 10 -20.81 30.53 40.43
N THR A 11 -21.08 29.25 40.24
CA THR A 11 -20.09 28.19 40.36
C THR A 11 -19.25 28.20 39.10
N THR A 12 -18.10 28.87 39.14
CA THR A 12 -17.08 28.76 38.10
C THR A 12 -16.61 27.31 38.06
N ILE A 13 -16.91 26.60 36.97
CA ILE A 13 -16.45 25.21 36.78
C ILE A 13 -14.96 25.28 36.48
N ASP A 14 -14.14 24.68 37.34
CA ASP A 14 -12.71 24.53 37.10
C ASP A 14 -12.51 23.53 35.95
N MET A 15 -12.11 24.04 34.79
CA MET A 15 -11.82 23.24 33.60
C MET A 15 -10.42 22.62 33.64
N THR A 16 -9.58 22.91 34.66
CA THR A 16 -8.19 22.44 34.72
C THR A 16 -8.10 20.92 34.59
N ALA A 17 -8.98 20.19 35.29
CA ALA A 17 -9.04 18.73 35.19
C ALA A 17 -9.50 18.23 33.80
N MET A 18 -10.41 18.95 33.14
CA MET A 18 -10.90 18.57 31.80
C MET A 18 -9.90 18.92 30.69
N CYS A 19 -9.17 20.04 30.85
CA CYS A 19 -8.09 20.45 29.95
C CYS A 19 -6.90 19.49 29.99
N ASP A 20 -6.50 19.02 31.18
CA ASP A 20 -5.40 18.06 31.33
C ASP A 20 -5.73 16.70 30.69
N VAL A 21 -6.93 16.17 30.94
CA VAL A 21 -7.42 14.95 30.29
C VAL A 21 -7.44 15.09 28.76
N SER A 22 -7.89 16.24 28.25
CA SER A 22 -7.93 16.49 26.81
C SER A 22 -6.52 16.58 26.20
N PHE A 23 -5.57 17.17 26.92
CA PHE A 23 -4.17 17.27 26.48
C PHE A 23 -3.47 15.91 26.49
N LEU A 24 -3.71 15.07 27.50
CA LEU A 24 -3.22 13.69 27.54
C LEU A 24 -3.76 12.85 26.37
N LEU A 25 -5.04 12.98 26.02
CA LEU A 25 -5.60 12.27 24.87
C LEU A 25 -5.03 12.78 23.54
N LEU A 26 -4.87 14.09 23.38
CA LEU A 26 -4.28 14.66 22.16
C LEU A 26 -2.83 14.23 22.00
N THR A 27 -2.03 14.29 23.06
CA THR A 27 -0.64 13.80 23.03
C THR A 27 -0.57 12.30 22.77
N PHE A 28 -1.45 11.49 23.36
CA PHE A 28 -1.55 10.06 23.05
C PHE A 28 -1.89 9.81 21.58
N PHE A 29 -2.89 10.49 21.03
CA PHE A 29 -3.26 10.35 19.62
C PHE A 29 -2.17 10.83 18.67
N VAL A 30 -1.47 11.93 18.99
CA VAL A 30 -0.34 12.41 18.20
C VAL A 30 0.84 11.44 18.25
N LEU A 31 1.16 10.85 19.42
CA LEU A 31 2.26 9.89 19.57
C LEU A 31 1.95 8.51 18.99
N THR A 32 0.68 8.11 18.93
CA THR A 32 0.24 6.83 18.33
C THR A 32 -0.14 6.95 16.87
N ALA A 33 -0.33 8.17 16.35
CA ALA A 33 -0.56 8.41 14.93
C ALA A 33 0.70 8.04 14.13
N THR A 34 0.61 6.96 13.37
CA THR A 34 1.58 6.61 12.34
C THR A 34 1.31 7.49 11.12
N ALA A 35 2.32 8.25 10.66
CA ALA A 35 2.23 8.93 9.38
C ALA A 35 1.93 7.89 8.28
N ARG A 36 0.86 8.09 7.52
CA ARG A 36 0.61 7.28 6.31
C ARG A 36 1.58 7.77 5.25
N GLN A 37 2.32 6.86 4.64
CA GLN A 37 3.13 7.18 3.47
C GLN A 37 2.19 7.68 2.37
N GLU A 38 2.47 8.86 1.81
CA GLU A 38 1.69 9.37 0.69
C GLU A 38 1.86 8.44 -0.51
N GLU A 39 0.75 7.98 -1.07
CA GLU A 39 0.76 7.16 -2.28
C GLU A 39 1.21 8.04 -3.46
N THR A 40 2.19 7.56 -4.22
CA THR A 40 2.80 8.26 -5.35
C THR A 40 1.80 8.54 -6.47
N LEU A 41 0.78 7.71 -6.63
CA LEU A 41 -0.34 7.92 -7.55
C LEU A 41 -1.65 8.00 -6.77
N MET A 42 -2.17 9.22 -6.64
CA MET A 42 -3.52 9.43 -6.12
C MET A 42 -4.52 9.08 -7.20
N VAL A 43 -5.45 8.17 -6.89
CA VAL A 43 -6.55 7.79 -7.80
C VAL A 43 -7.87 7.88 -7.06
N ASP A 44 -8.89 8.38 -7.76
CA ASP A 44 -10.25 8.45 -7.24
C ASP A 44 -10.93 7.11 -7.48
N THR A 45 -11.16 6.33 -6.41
CA THR A 45 -11.73 5.00 -6.57
C THR A 45 -13.25 5.05 -6.66
N PRO A 46 -13.89 4.15 -7.44
CA PRO A 46 -15.34 4.13 -7.55
C PRO A 46 -15.99 3.69 -6.23
N ALA A 47 -17.22 4.16 -5.99
CA ALA A 47 -17.95 3.86 -4.77
C ALA A 47 -18.64 2.48 -4.80
N SER A 48 -18.50 1.70 -3.73
CA SER A 48 -19.11 0.38 -3.53
C SER A 48 -20.00 0.32 -2.28
N THR A 49 -20.99 -0.55 -2.31
CA THR A 49 -21.90 -0.82 -1.18
C THR A 49 -21.43 -1.99 -0.31
N VAL A 50 -20.44 -2.77 -0.78
CA VAL A 50 -19.92 -3.95 -0.05
C VAL A 50 -18.75 -3.52 0.84
N GLN A 51 -18.79 -3.93 2.10
CA GLN A 51 -17.78 -3.60 3.12
C GLN A 51 -16.90 -4.81 3.43
N ASP A 52 -16.10 -5.24 2.45
CA ASP A 52 -15.06 -6.22 2.69
C ASP A 52 -13.72 -5.51 2.91
N LYS A 53 -13.14 -5.70 4.10
CA LYS A 53 -11.84 -5.10 4.43
C LYS A 53 -10.73 -5.88 3.76
N LEU A 54 -9.83 -5.15 3.10
CA LEU A 54 -8.55 -5.71 2.67
C LEU A 54 -7.69 -6.00 3.91
N PRO A 55 -6.90 -7.07 3.89
CA PRO A 55 -5.96 -7.34 4.96
C PRO A 55 -4.79 -6.37 4.89
N ASP A 56 -4.29 -5.97 6.06
CA ASP A 56 -3.15 -5.06 6.16
C ASP A 56 -1.81 -5.76 5.82
N THR A 57 -1.77 -7.10 5.92
CA THR A 57 -0.58 -7.91 5.65
C THR A 57 -0.82 -8.89 4.50
N ASN A 58 0.27 -9.35 3.88
CA ASN A 58 0.24 -10.30 2.76
C ASN A 58 -0.61 -9.80 1.57
N LEU A 59 -0.49 -8.50 1.27
CA LEU A 59 -1.22 -7.80 0.23
C LEU A 59 -0.24 -7.17 -0.78
N ALA A 60 -0.56 -7.33 -2.06
CA ALA A 60 0.00 -6.52 -3.13
C ALA A 60 -1.13 -5.76 -3.83
N VAL A 61 -0.92 -4.49 -4.12
CA VAL A 61 -1.91 -3.61 -4.76
C VAL A 61 -1.35 -3.12 -6.09
N ILE A 62 -2.12 -3.31 -7.15
CA ILE A 62 -1.86 -2.76 -8.48
C ILE A 62 -2.72 -1.51 -8.61
N THR A 63 -2.11 -0.34 -8.67
CA THR A 63 -2.79 0.94 -8.84
C THR A 63 -2.72 1.38 -10.30
N VAL A 64 -3.84 1.80 -10.88
CA VAL A 64 -3.93 2.24 -12.28
C VAL A 64 -4.59 3.60 -12.34
N GLY A 65 -3.97 4.55 -13.03
CA GLY A 65 -4.51 5.90 -13.22
C GLY A 65 -3.66 6.74 -14.16
N ASN A 66 -4.06 8.00 -14.35
CA ASN A 66 -3.36 8.99 -15.17
C ASN A 66 -2.94 8.48 -16.54
N ASN A 67 -3.94 8.06 -17.33
CA ASN A 67 -3.80 7.55 -18.70
C ASN A 67 -3.11 6.19 -18.78
N GLY A 68 -3.47 5.26 -17.88
CA GLY A 68 -2.99 3.88 -17.92
C GLY A 68 -1.59 3.67 -17.34
N LYS A 69 -1.08 4.61 -16.52
CA LYS A 69 0.13 4.34 -15.74
C LYS A 69 -0.20 3.31 -14.67
N ILE A 70 0.71 2.36 -14.49
CA ILE A 70 0.55 1.27 -13.53
C ILE A 70 1.61 1.40 -12.45
N PHE A 71 1.15 1.41 -11.21
CA PHE A 71 1.97 1.39 -10.02
C PHE A 71 1.72 0.07 -9.29
N TYR A 72 2.75 -0.40 -8.61
CA TYR A 72 2.71 -1.62 -7.85
C TYR A 72 3.16 -1.35 -6.42
N HIS A 73 2.37 -1.84 -5.48
CA HIS A 73 2.59 -1.69 -4.06
C HIS A 73 2.68 -3.07 -3.40
N ILE A 74 3.63 -3.24 -2.49
CA ILE A 74 3.82 -4.47 -1.72
C ILE A 74 3.87 -4.09 -0.24
N ALA A 75 2.89 -4.57 0.54
CA ALA A 75 2.75 -4.16 1.94
C ALA A 75 3.96 -4.57 2.80
N ASP A 76 4.46 -5.80 2.65
CA ASP A 76 5.52 -6.33 3.50
C ASP A 76 6.92 -5.88 3.02
N ARG A 77 7.66 -5.21 3.90
CA ARG A 77 9.03 -4.71 3.67
C ARG A 77 10.03 -5.80 3.34
N GLU A 78 9.93 -6.96 3.99
CA GLU A 78 10.86 -8.06 3.78
C GLU A 78 10.60 -8.73 2.43
N VAL A 79 9.31 -8.89 2.09
CA VAL A 79 8.88 -9.38 0.78
C VAL A 79 9.33 -8.43 -0.33
N ARG A 80 9.25 -7.10 -0.15
CA ARG A 80 9.79 -6.10 -1.10
C ARG A 80 11.25 -6.35 -1.42
N ARG A 81 12.09 -6.45 -0.38
CA ARG A 81 13.53 -6.69 -0.54
C ARG A 81 13.80 -7.98 -1.31
N ARG A 82 13.18 -9.09 -0.92
CA ARG A 82 13.35 -10.40 -1.58
C ARG A 82 12.80 -10.41 -3.01
N THR A 83 11.73 -9.64 -3.28
CA THR A 83 11.19 -9.49 -4.63
C THR A 83 12.21 -8.81 -5.54
N LEU A 84 12.86 -7.75 -5.08
CA LEU A 84 13.90 -7.07 -5.86
C LEU A 84 15.11 -7.97 -6.12
N GLU A 85 15.52 -8.81 -5.16
CA GLU A 85 16.58 -9.81 -5.37
C GLU A 85 16.21 -10.81 -6.49
N ASN A 86 14.98 -11.31 -6.49
CA ASN A 86 14.49 -12.21 -7.52
C ASN A 86 14.42 -11.54 -8.89
N ILE A 87 13.99 -10.27 -8.94
CA ILE A 87 13.94 -9.46 -10.18
C ILE A 87 15.34 -9.16 -10.69
N SER A 88 16.26 -8.78 -9.81
CA SER A 88 17.69 -8.59 -10.11
C SER A 88 18.29 -9.82 -10.78
N ALA A 89 18.04 -11.01 -10.24
CA ALA A 89 18.48 -12.27 -10.80
C ALA A 89 17.78 -12.61 -12.15
N LYS A 90 16.49 -12.28 -12.28
CA LYS A 90 15.70 -12.58 -13.49
C LYS A 90 16.09 -11.71 -14.69
N TYR A 91 16.39 -10.44 -14.45
CA TYR A 91 16.75 -9.48 -15.49
C TYR A 91 18.27 -9.26 -15.63
N GLU A 92 19.07 -9.90 -14.78
CA GLU A 92 20.53 -9.78 -14.72
C GLU A 92 20.99 -8.32 -14.50
N ILE A 93 20.24 -7.57 -13.69
CA ILE A 93 20.48 -6.16 -13.39
C ILE A 93 21.07 -6.07 -11.96
N PRO A 94 22.38 -5.85 -11.77
CA PRO A 94 23.01 -5.84 -10.45
C PRO A 94 22.65 -4.60 -9.59
N PHE A 95 21.78 -4.74 -8.59
CA PHE A 95 21.51 -3.68 -7.61
C PHE A 95 22.52 -3.69 -6.45
N SER A 96 22.80 -2.53 -5.88
CA SER A 96 23.65 -2.37 -4.69
C SER A 96 22.88 -2.69 -3.39
N ASP A 97 23.59 -2.92 -2.29
CA ASP A 97 22.98 -3.12 -0.96
C ASP A 97 22.15 -1.90 -0.51
N GLU A 98 22.58 -0.70 -0.92
CA GLU A 98 21.88 0.56 -0.69
C GLU A 98 20.55 0.59 -1.46
N ASP A 99 20.53 0.15 -2.73
CA ASP A 99 19.31 0.05 -3.54
C ASP A 99 18.29 -0.88 -2.90
N TYR A 100 18.73 -2.04 -2.38
CA TYR A 100 17.83 -2.98 -1.69
C TYR A 100 17.23 -2.36 -0.43
N HIS A 101 18.03 -1.59 0.33
CA HIS A 101 17.55 -0.93 1.53
C HIS A 101 16.56 0.20 1.22
N GLU A 102 16.83 1.02 0.21
CA GLU A 102 15.92 2.07 -0.29
C GLU A 102 14.61 1.49 -0.79
N PHE A 103 14.67 0.44 -1.63
CA PHE A 103 13.47 -0.19 -2.16
C PHE A 103 12.62 -0.86 -1.07
N SER A 104 13.26 -1.40 -0.03
CA SER A 104 12.53 -1.96 1.12
C SER A 104 11.71 -0.91 1.88
N ARG A 105 12.05 0.38 1.75
CA ARG A 105 11.31 1.48 2.39
C ARG A 105 10.21 2.03 1.48
N GLN A 106 10.44 2.04 0.18
CA GLN A 106 9.46 2.49 -0.81
C GLN A 106 8.31 1.49 -0.97
N GLU A 107 7.10 1.89 -0.57
CA GLU A 107 5.94 1.00 -0.55
C GLU A 107 5.36 0.76 -1.94
N ASP A 108 5.47 1.77 -2.79
CA ASP A 108 4.83 1.87 -4.09
C ASP A 108 5.78 2.43 -5.15
N PHE A 109 5.72 1.87 -6.35
CA PHE A 109 6.58 2.25 -7.47
C PHE A 109 5.90 1.98 -8.81
N GLY A 110 6.25 2.78 -9.80
CA GLY A 110 5.67 2.80 -11.13
C GLY A 110 6.75 3.09 -12.18
N VAL A 111 7.83 2.32 -12.21
CA VAL A 111 8.91 2.49 -13.20
C VAL A 111 9.32 1.16 -13.82
N PRO A 112 9.83 1.19 -15.06
CA PRO A 112 10.46 0.01 -15.64
C PRO A 112 11.66 -0.46 -14.80
N VAL A 113 11.93 -1.77 -14.77
CA VAL A 113 13.02 -2.36 -13.96
C VAL A 113 14.37 -1.68 -14.26
N LYS A 114 14.62 -1.30 -15.51
CA LYS A 114 15.85 -0.61 -15.94
C LYS A 114 16.00 0.79 -15.34
N ASN A 115 14.89 1.49 -15.12
CA ASN A 115 14.87 2.84 -14.58
C ASN A 115 14.78 2.85 -13.05
N LEU A 116 14.59 1.69 -12.43
CA LEU A 116 14.43 1.58 -10.98
C LEU A 116 15.64 2.13 -10.21
N ARG A 117 16.88 1.88 -10.67
CA ARG A 117 18.07 2.44 -10.02
C ARG A 117 18.09 3.96 -10.04
N GLN A 118 17.66 4.56 -11.15
CA GLN A 118 17.57 6.01 -11.26
C GLN A 118 16.57 6.56 -10.25
N LEU A 119 15.41 5.89 -10.09
CA LEU A 119 14.42 6.28 -9.09
C LEU A 119 14.97 6.16 -7.67
N LEU A 120 15.66 5.06 -7.34
CA LEU A 120 16.24 4.82 -6.01
C LEU A 120 17.39 5.78 -5.68
N SER A 121 18.07 6.30 -6.71
CA SER A 121 19.13 7.32 -6.54
C SER A 121 18.59 8.71 -6.21
N LEU A 122 17.30 8.98 -6.46
CA LEU A 122 16.65 10.25 -6.13
C LEU A 122 16.24 10.29 -4.65
N ASN A 123 16.11 11.49 -4.10
CA ASN A 123 15.57 11.69 -2.75
C ASN A 123 14.08 11.31 -2.70
N ALA A 124 13.59 10.92 -1.53
CA ALA A 124 12.19 10.50 -1.35
C ALA A 124 11.18 11.52 -1.87
N ASP A 125 11.43 12.82 -1.65
CA ASP A 125 10.56 13.93 -2.06
C ASP A 125 10.52 14.15 -3.58
N GLU A 126 11.52 13.65 -4.31
CA GLU A 126 11.61 13.78 -5.77
C GLU A 126 10.95 12.60 -6.48
N ARG A 127 10.67 11.49 -5.78
CA ARG A 127 10.08 10.26 -6.35
C ARG A 127 8.57 10.38 -6.61
N ASN A 128 8.13 11.52 -7.15
CA ASN A 128 6.74 11.82 -7.44
C ASN A 128 6.23 11.13 -8.71
N GLU A 129 4.92 11.09 -8.87
CA GLU A 129 4.23 10.52 -10.03
C GLU A 129 4.71 11.03 -11.39
N SER A 130 5.19 12.27 -11.45
CA SER A 130 5.63 12.92 -12.69
C SER A 130 6.90 12.28 -13.27
N ILE A 131 7.76 11.71 -12.43
CA ILE A 131 9.00 11.04 -12.85
C ILE A 131 8.73 9.55 -13.13
N GLN A 132 7.68 9.00 -12.55
CA GLN A 132 7.32 7.59 -12.66
C GLN A 132 6.43 7.35 -13.88
N SER A 133 6.99 6.69 -14.91
CA SER A 133 6.34 6.47 -16.20
C SER A 133 5.27 5.37 -16.22
N GLY A 134 5.13 4.62 -15.12
CA GLY A 134 4.36 3.39 -15.02
C GLY A 134 5.19 2.14 -15.32
N ILE A 135 4.79 1.01 -14.73
CA ILE A 135 5.33 -0.32 -15.05
C ILE A 135 4.78 -0.76 -16.40
N PRO A 136 5.65 -1.18 -17.35
CA PRO A 136 5.21 -1.76 -18.61
C PRO A 136 4.39 -3.04 -18.38
N VAL A 137 3.20 -3.07 -18.95
CA VAL A 137 2.35 -4.25 -19.01
C VAL A 137 2.08 -4.62 -20.46
N ASP A 138 1.99 -5.91 -20.73
CA ASP A 138 1.61 -6.46 -22.02
C ASP A 138 0.66 -7.64 -21.81
N SER A 139 0.08 -8.14 -22.89
CA SER A 139 -0.76 -9.32 -22.95
C SER A 139 0.04 -10.64 -23.02
N THR A 140 1.35 -10.57 -23.23
CA THR A 140 2.22 -11.74 -23.40
C THR A 140 2.86 -12.20 -22.09
N GLU A 141 3.28 -13.47 -22.03
CA GLU A 141 4.01 -14.07 -20.90
C GLU A 141 5.53 -13.82 -20.96
N ASN A 142 5.98 -13.01 -21.92
CA ASN A 142 7.40 -12.78 -22.16
C ASN A 142 8.02 -11.86 -21.09
N THR A 143 9.34 -11.82 -21.06
CA THR A 143 10.13 -10.92 -20.19
C THR A 143 9.82 -9.43 -20.41
N SER A 144 9.15 -9.08 -21.51
CA SER A 144 8.65 -7.72 -21.77
C SER A 144 7.50 -7.31 -20.85
N ASN A 145 6.74 -8.27 -20.32
CA ASN A 145 5.67 -8.00 -19.37
C ASN A 145 6.26 -7.89 -17.96
N GLU A 146 6.66 -6.68 -17.60
CA GLU A 146 7.32 -6.45 -16.32
C GLU A 146 6.36 -6.63 -15.14
N LEU A 147 5.10 -6.21 -15.28
CA LEU A 147 4.07 -6.44 -14.26
C LEU A 147 3.88 -7.94 -13.97
N TYR A 148 3.88 -8.78 -15.01
CA TYR A 148 3.85 -10.23 -14.83
C TYR A 148 5.01 -10.69 -13.94
N GLN A 149 6.23 -10.27 -14.25
CA GLN A 149 7.39 -10.69 -13.46
C GLN A 149 7.30 -10.16 -12.02
N TRP A 150 6.88 -8.91 -11.81
CA TRP A 150 6.70 -8.35 -10.47
C TRP A 150 5.71 -9.17 -9.63
N VAL A 151 4.53 -9.47 -10.16
CA VAL A 151 3.52 -10.26 -9.43
C VAL A 151 4.04 -11.68 -9.15
N GLN A 152 4.68 -12.32 -10.14
CA GLN A 152 5.21 -13.68 -9.96
C GLN A 152 6.33 -13.71 -8.92
N GLN A 153 7.30 -12.81 -9.01
CA GLN A 153 8.43 -12.76 -8.09
C GLN A 153 7.99 -12.36 -6.68
N THR A 154 7.00 -11.47 -6.55
CA THR A 154 6.43 -11.12 -5.24
C THR A 154 5.84 -12.35 -4.57
N ARG A 155 5.05 -13.15 -5.30
CA ARG A 155 4.46 -14.37 -4.73
C ARG A 155 5.51 -15.38 -4.27
N LEU A 156 6.58 -15.56 -5.05
CA LEU A 156 7.69 -16.45 -4.67
C LEU A 156 8.43 -15.91 -3.44
N ALA A 157 8.68 -14.60 -3.41
CA ALA A 157 9.28 -13.92 -2.27
C ALA A 157 8.42 -14.05 -1.00
N THR A 158 7.10 -13.87 -1.10
CA THR A 158 6.16 -14.09 0.00
C THR A 158 6.29 -15.51 0.53
N VAL A 159 6.21 -16.53 -0.32
CA VAL A 159 6.31 -17.93 0.14
C VAL A 159 7.66 -18.22 0.80
N ALA A 160 8.75 -17.64 0.29
CA ALA A 160 10.07 -17.80 0.89
C ALA A 160 10.15 -17.16 2.28
N VAL A 161 9.73 -15.89 2.41
CA VAL A 161 9.74 -15.14 3.68
C VAL A 161 8.83 -15.80 4.71
N GLU A 162 7.63 -16.20 4.31
CA GLU A 162 6.68 -16.88 5.17
C GLU A 162 7.23 -18.24 5.67
N ARG A 163 7.95 -19.00 4.83
CA ARG A 163 8.63 -20.24 5.27
C ARG A 163 9.79 -19.98 6.23
N GLU A 164 10.54 -18.90 6.03
CA GLU A 164 11.62 -18.50 6.93
C GLU A 164 11.03 -18.13 8.32
N ARG A 165 9.90 -17.40 8.34
CA ARG A 165 9.17 -17.06 9.58
C ARG A 165 8.55 -18.28 10.27
N GLU A 166 8.09 -19.28 9.53
CA GLU A 166 7.61 -20.56 10.08
C GLU A 166 8.73 -21.34 10.79
N ALA A 167 9.96 -21.26 10.28
CA ALA A 167 11.11 -21.98 10.82
C ALA A 167 11.61 -21.39 12.15
N ASP A 168 11.38 -20.11 12.39
CA ASP A 168 11.71 -19.43 13.65
C ASP A 168 10.69 -19.81 14.75
N GLN A 169 11.00 -20.88 15.48
CA GLN A 169 10.17 -21.56 16.50
C GLN A 169 9.74 -20.70 17.73
N GLY A 170 9.94 -19.37 17.71
CA GLY A 170 9.67 -18.48 18.84
C GLY A 170 8.39 -17.65 18.74
N VAL A 171 7.80 -17.51 17.55
CA VAL A 171 6.64 -16.61 17.32
C VAL A 171 5.40 -17.46 17.03
N LYS A 172 4.23 -17.06 17.56
CA LYS A 172 2.92 -17.59 17.12
C LYS A 172 2.69 -17.18 15.66
N TYR A 173 3.31 -17.91 14.76
CA TYR A 173 3.18 -17.67 13.33
C TYR A 173 1.88 -18.31 12.84
N THR A 174 1.03 -17.50 12.23
CA THR A 174 -0.19 -17.96 11.55
C THR A 174 0.02 -17.70 10.07
N ASN A 175 0.10 -18.76 9.27
CA ASN A 175 0.30 -18.63 7.83
C ASN A 175 -0.85 -17.80 7.22
N PRO A 176 -0.57 -16.60 6.67
CA PRO A 176 -1.60 -15.71 6.11
C PRO A 176 -2.17 -16.23 4.77
N GLY A 177 -1.65 -17.35 4.26
CA GLY A 177 -2.04 -17.97 3.01
C GLY A 177 -1.30 -17.38 1.80
N PRO A 178 -1.79 -17.66 0.58
CA PRO A 178 -1.19 -17.08 -0.63
C PRO A 178 -1.37 -15.55 -0.63
N LEU A 179 -0.38 -14.85 -1.20
CA LEU A 179 -0.43 -13.40 -1.44
C LEU A 179 -1.76 -13.00 -2.07
N LYS A 180 -2.45 -12.04 -1.44
CA LYS A 180 -3.67 -11.46 -1.98
C LYS A 180 -3.31 -10.29 -2.89
N ILE A 181 -3.98 -10.23 -4.04
CA ILE A 181 -3.78 -9.16 -5.02
C ILE A 181 -5.03 -8.29 -5.03
N ALA A 182 -4.86 -6.99 -4.92
CA ALA A 182 -5.92 -6.01 -5.12
C ALA A 182 -5.61 -5.11 -6.31
N ILE A 183 -6.66 -4.67 -7.00
CA ILE A 183 -6.58 -3.73 -8.10
C ILE A 183 -7.27 -2.45 -7.66
N LYS A 184 -6.51 -1.37 -7.56
CA LYS A 184 -7.00 -0.02 -7.33
C LYS A 184 -6.98 0.70 -8.68
N ALA A 185 -8.09 1.27 -9.11
CA ALA A 185 -8.16 1.97 -10.39
C ALA A 185 -8.91 3.28 -10.23
N ASP A 186 -8.48 4.28 -10.98
CA ASP A 186 -9.20 5.54 -11.13
C ASP A 186 -10.57 5.29 -11.80
N ALA A 187 -11.60 5.98 -11.33
CA ALA A 187 -12.95 5.91 -11.86
C ALA A 187 -13.05 6.31 -13.34
N GLU A 188 -12.16 7.18 -13.82
CA GLU A 188 -12.12 7.63 -15.21
C GLU A 188 -11.22 6.75 -16.11
N GLU A 189 -10.50 5.79 -15.54
CA GLU A 189 -9.57 4.95 -16.28
C GLU A 189 -10.29 4.01 -17.26
N LYS A 190 -9.66 3.78 -18.41
CA LYS A 190 -10.30 3.02 -19.49
C LYS A 190 -10.23 1.52 -19.21
N TYR A 191 -11.34 0.83 -19.47
CA TYR A 191 -11.43 -0.63 -19.33
C TYR A 191 -10.30 -1.42 -20.02
N PRO A 192 -9.78 -1.06 -21.21
CA PRO A 192 -8.66 -1.78 -21.83
C PRO A 192 -7.40 -1.85 -20.97
N SER A 193 -7.05 -0.78 -20.24
CA SER A 193 -5.91 -0.74 -19.31
C SER A 193 -6.09 -1.77 -18.19
N ILE A 194 -7.29 -1.82 -17.63
CA ILE A 194 -7.66 -2.77 -16.56
C ILE A 194 -7.71 -4.21 -17.11
N ASN A 195 -8.28 -4.41 -18.29
CA ASN A 195 -8.38 -5.71 -18.93
C ASN A 195 -7.00 -6.33 -19.17
N LEU A 196 -6.01 -5.53 -19.57
CA LEU A 196 -4.64 -5.97 -19.78
C LEU A 196 -4.00 -6.52 -18.49
N ILE A 197 -4.29 -5.88 -17.35
CA ILE A 197 -3.85 -6.33 -16.02
C ILE A 197 -4.58 -7.62 -15.64
N ILE A 198 -5.89 -7.70 -15.87
CA ILE A 198 -6.70 -8.91 -15.60
C ILE A 198 -6.17 -10.09 -16.42
N GLU A 199 -5.88 -9.90 -17.71
CA GLU A 199 -5.29 -10.95 -18.56
C GLU A 199 -3.91 -11.36 -18.05
N THR A 200 -3.07 -10.41 -17.64
CA THR A 200 -1.75 -10.70 -17.04
C THR A 200 -1.89 -11.57 -15.78
N LEU A 201 -2.83 -11.26 -14.91
CA LEU A 201 -3.12 -12.05 -13.71
C LEU A 201 -3.70 -13.43 -14.06
N ARG A 202 -4.59 -13.50 -15.06
CA ARG A 202 -5.18 -14.74 -15.55
C ARG A 202 -4.12 -15.69 -16.13
N ASN A 203 -3.16 -15.17 -16.88
CA ASN A 203 -2.05 -15.95 -17.43
C ASN A 203 -1.22 -16.59 -16.29
N GLN A 204 -1.11 -15.94 -15.13
CA GLN A 204 -0.48 -16.51 -13.92
C GLN A 204 -1.38 -17.46 -13.11
N LYS A 205 -2.56 -17.78 -13.64
CA LYS A 205 -3.61 -18.53 -12.96
C LYS A 205 -4.07 -17.85 -11.66
N GLN A 206 -3.96 -16.52 -11.59
CA GLN A 206 -4.51 -15.73 -10.49
C GLN A 206 -5.91 -15.25 -10.82
N ASN A 207 -6.87 -16.06 -10.39
CA ASN A 207 -8.30 -15.82 -10.59
C ASN A 207 -8.96 -15.21 -9.35
N LYS A 208 -8.20 -14.97 -8.27
CA LYS A 208 -8.70 -14.39 -7.01
C LYS A 208 -7.99 -13.07 -6.77
N PHE A 209 -8.68 -11.98 -7.04
CA PHE A 209 -8.24 -10.62 -6.75
C PHE A 209 -9.43 -9.77 -6.31
N SER A 210 -9.15 -8.71 -5.56
CA SER A 210 -10.16 -7.76 -5.08
C SER A 210 -10.03 -6.44 -5.82
N PHE A 211 -11.14 -5.72 -6.01
CA PHE A 211 -11.07 -4.31 -6.41
C PHE A 211 -11.11 -3.42 -5.17
N VAL A 212 -10.27 -2.39 -5.15
CA VAL A 212 -10.27 -1.37 -4.11
C VAL A 212 -11.27 -0.30 -4.51
N THR A 213 -12.24 -0.05 -3.65
CA THR A 213 -13.36 0.88 -3.88
C THR A 213 -13.66 1.65 -2.62
N ASP A 214 -14.03 2.92 -2.75
CA ASP A 214 -14.48 3.72 -1.62
C ASP A 214 -15.87 3.30 -1.15
N LEU A 215 -16.15 3.48 0.13
CA LEU A 215 -17.48 3.17 0.66
C LEU A 215 -18.48 4.23 0.17
N ARG A 216 -19.53 3.78 -0.51
CA ARG A 216 -20.63 4.67 -0.91
C ARG A 216 -21.30 5.23 0.34
N ALA A 217 -21.16 6.53 0.58
CA ALA A 217 -21.95 7.22 1.59
C ALA A 217 -23.44 7.05 1.26
N SER A 218 -24.22 6.59 2.23
CA SER A 218 -25.68 6.55 2.11
C SER A 218 -26.19 7.99 2.04
N ASN A 219 -26.75 8.38 0.89
CA ASN A 219 -27.57 9.59 0.80
C ASN A 219 -28.83 9.44 1.66
#